data_AF-A0A0F8Y6F6-F1
#
_entry.id   AF-A0A0F8Y6F6-F1
#
_cell.length_a   1.000
_cell.length_b   1.000
_cell.length_c   1.000
_cell.angle_alpha   90.00
_cell.angle_beta   90.00
_cell.angle_gamma   90.00
#
_symmetry.space_group_name_H-M   'P 1'
#
loop_
_entity.id
_entity.type
_entity.pdbx_description
1 polymer ?
#
loop_
_entity_poly.entity_id
_entity_poly.type
_entity_poly.pdbx_seq_one_letter_code
_entity_poly.pdbx_strand_id
1 'polypeptide(L)' 'MKDILEQLEGKRADARLGGGERRIEAQHAKGKLTARERVELLLDEGSFEEFDMFVTHRCTDFGMEQNKVSGDGVITGWGT' A
#
# COMPACT_ATOMS: atom_id res chain seq x y z
N MET A 1 -3.12 9.89 23.51
CA MET A 1 -4.02 9.91 22.32
C MET A 1 -3.33 10.52 21.11
N LYS A 2 -2.68 11.69 21.21
CA LYS A 2 -1.91 12.28 20.09
C LYS A 2 -0.82 11.35 19.53
N ASP A 3 -0.03 10.72 20.39
CA ASP A 3 1.03 9.78 20.00
C ASP A 3 0.52 8.57 19.19
N ILE A 4 -0.62 7.99 19.56
CA ILE A 4 -1.21 6.85 18.83
C ILE A 4 -1.67 7.27 17.42
N LEU A 5 -2.20 8.48 17.28
CA LEU A 5 -2.61 9.01 15.98
C LEU A 5 -1.40 9.24 15.07
N GLU A 6 -0.30 9.76 15.62
CA GLU A 6 0.95 9.96 14.88
C GLU A 6 1.55 8.63 14.41
N GLN A 7 1.55 7.60 15.28
CA GLN A 7 1.98 6.25 14.91
C GLN A 7 1.10 5.64 13.81
N LEU A 8 -0.21 5.88 13.86
CA LEU A 8 -1.12 5.41 12.82
C LEU A 8 -0.86 6.08 11.47
N GLU A 9 -0.66 7.39 11.45
CA GLU A 9 -0.32 8.12 10.23
C GLU A 9 1.04 7.69 9.66
N GLY A 10 2.03 7.44 10.51
CA GLY A 10 3.30 6.85 10.08
C GLY A 10 3.11 5.50 9.39
N LYS A 11 2.32 4.59 9.99
CA LYS A 11 2.00 3.29 9.38
C LYS A 11 1.25 3.43 8.05
N ARG A 12 0.36 4.42 7.91
CA ARG A 12 -0.34 4.70 6.65
C ARG A 12 0.61 5.19 5.57
N ALA A 13 1.55 6.07 5.93
CA ALA A 13 2.58 6.54 5.00
C ALA A 13 3.46 5.39 4.49
N ASP A 14 3.93 4.53 5.40
CA ASP A 14 4.72 3.34 5.05
C ASP A 14 3.94 2.38 4.14
N ALA A 15 2.67 2.12 4.45
CA ALA A 15 1.83 1.23 3.64
C ALA A 15 1.58 1.78 2.23
N ARG A 16 1.43 3.10 2.09
CA ARG A 16 1.25 3.78 0.79
C ARG A 16 2.51 3.72 -0.07
N LEU A 17 3.71 3.69 0.52
CA LEU A 17 4.96 3.48 -0.20
C LEU A 17 5.08 2.05 -0.77
N GLY A 18 4.35 1.08 -0.21
CA GLY A 18 4.27 -0.29 -0.70
C GLY A 18 5.65 -0.93 -0.85
N GLY A 19 6.06 -1.18 -2.10
CA GLY A 19 7.36 -1.76 -2.44
C GLY A 19 8.57 -0.81 -2.30
N GLY A 20 8.34 0.43 -1.87
CA GLY A 20 9.33 1.50 -1.74
C GLY A 20 9.54 2.30 -3.04
N GLU A 21 10.12 3.49 -2.90
CA GLU A 21 10.33 4.48 -3.98
C GLU A 21 11.01 3.86 -5.21
N ARG A 22 12.08 3.08 -5.01
CA ARG A 22 12.81 2.40 -6.09
C ARG A 22 11.91 1.52 -6.96
N ARG A 23 10.91 0.84 -6.38
CA ARG A 23 10.00 -0.02 -7.15
C ARG A 23 8.90 0.79 -7.83
N ILE A 24 8.47 1.89 -7.23
CA ILE A 24 7.53 2.86 -7.81
C ILE A 24 8.16 3.47 -9.06
N GLU A 25 9.36 4.03 -8.94
CA GLU A 25 10.13 4.60 -10.06
C GLU A 25 10.32 3.58 -11.19
N ALA A 26 10.62 2.32 -10.86
CA ALA A 26 10.76 1.27 -11.86
C ALA A 26 9.45 0.92 -12.59
N GLN A 27 8.27 1.15 -12.00
CA GLN A 27 6.99 1.04 -12.70
C GLN A 27 6.77 2.24 -13.62
N HIS A 28 6.99 3.45 -13.11
CA HIS A 28 6.83 4.68 -13.89
C HIS A 28 7.79 4.73 -15.08
N ALA A 29 9.04 4.30 -14.92
CA ALA A 29 10.02 4.18 -16.00
C ALA A 29 9.58 3.22 -17.12
N LYS A 30 8.66 2.30 -16.83
CA LYS A 30 8.04 1.40 -17.83
C LYS A 30 6.74 1.97 -18.42
N GLY A 31 6.41 3.22 -18.11
CA GLY A 31 5.15 3.86 -18.52
C GLY A 31 3.92 3.29 -17.81
N LYS A 32 4.10 2.68 -16.63
CA LYS A 32 3.01 2.06 -15.86
C LYS A 32 2.73 2.84 -14.60
N LEU A 33 1.44 2.99 -14.29
CA LEU A 33 0.97 3.45 -12.99
C LEU A 33 1.14 2.37 -11.92
N THR A 34 1.29 2.77 -10.66
CA THR A 34 1.21 1.91 -9.49
C THR A 34 -0.21 1.37 -9.29
N ALA A 35 -0.39 0.42 -8.38
CA ALA A 35 -1.73 -0.12 -8.08
C ALA A 35 -2.67 0.99 -7.56
N ARG A 36 -2.19 1.86 -6.67
CA ARG A 36 -3.01 2.90 -6.05
C ARG A 36 -3.36 4.02 -7.02
N GLU A 37 -2.40 4.45 -7.84
CA GLU A 37 -2.64 5.42 -8.92
C GLU A 37 -3.70 4.93 -9.92
N ARG A 38 -3.76 3.62 -10.19
CA ARG A 38 -4.80 3.05 -11.07
C ARG A 38 -6.19 3.10 -10.44
N VAL A 39 -6.28 2.86 -9.13
CA VAL A 39 -7.55 2.95 -8.39
C VAL A 39 -8.03 4.39 -8.35
N GLU A 40 -7.15 5.33 -8.02
CA GLU A 40 -7.45 6.78 -7.99
C GLU A 40 -7.84 7.33 -9.37
N LEU A 41 -7.30 6.78 -10.46
CA LEU A 41 -7.69 7.16 -11.82
C LEU A 41 -9.05 6.59 -12.24
N LEU A 42 -9.43 5.44 -11.70
CA LEU A 42 -10.64 4.72 -12.10
C LEU A 42 -11.89 5.23 -11.37
N LEU A 43 -11.74 5.58 -10.10
CA LEU A 43 -12.83 5.95 -9.20
C LEU A 43 -12.94 7.48 -9.09
N ASP A 44 -14.10 7.94 -8.66
CA ASP A 44 -14.33 9.34 -8.31
C ASP A 44 -13.32 9.82 -7.26
N GLU A 45 -12.89 11.08 -7.40
CA GLU A 45 -11.88 11.66 -6.53
C GLU A 45 -12.30 11.59 -5.04
N GLY A 46 -11.47 10.95 -4.23
CA GLY A 46 -11.72 10.80 -2.79
C GLY A 46 -12.78 9.77 -2.42
N SER A 47 -13.30 8.97 -3.36
CA SER A 47 -14.34 7.96 -3.09
C SER A 47 -13.80 6.62 -2.60
N PHE A 48 -12.50 6.34 -2.80
CA PHE A 48 -11.92 5.03 -2.50
C PHE A 48 -11.75 4.79 -1.00
N GLU A 49 -12.50 3.82 -0.49
CA GLU A 49 -12.40 3.31 0.87
C GLU A 49 -11.66 1.96 0.87
N GLU A 50 -10.47 1.96 1.43
CA GLU A 50 -9.56 0.81 1.41
C GLU A 50 -9.74 -0.11 2.61
N PHE A 51 -9.67 -1.41 2.34
CA PHE A 51 -9.66 -2.48 3.33
C PHE A 51 -8.28 -3.09 3.47
N ASP A 52 -7.98 -3.60 4.67
CA ASP A 52 -6.83 -4.46 4.93
C ASP A 52 -5.44 -3.86 4.60
N MET A 53 -5.32 -2.53 4.56
CA MET A 53 -4.08 -1.79 4.27
C MET A 53 -2.86 -2.30 5.07
N PHE A 54 -3.05 -2.73 6.32
CA PHE A 54 -1.97 -3.17 7.21
C PHE A 54 -1.75 -4.68 7.25
N VAL A 55 -2.53 -5.45 6.48
CA VAL A 55 -2.36 -6.91 6.44
C VAL A 55 -1.01 -7.26 5.81
N THR A 56 -0.40 -8.32 6.34
CA THR A 56 0.85 -8.89 5.83
C THR A 56 0.70 -10.41 5.78
N HIS A 57 1.40 -11.08 4.88
CA HIS A 57 1.44 -12.55 4.89
C HIS A 57 1.92 -13.09 6.24
N ARG A 58 1.57 -14.34 6.52
CA ARG A 58 2.03 -15.10 7.70
C ARG A 58 3.13 -16.12 7.38
N CYS A 59 3.54 -16.22 6.11
CA CYS A 59 4.62 -17.10 5.67
C CYS A 59 5.95 -16.80 6.39
N THR A 60 6.67 -17.85 6.77
CA THR A 60 7.99 -17.87 7.41
C THR A 60 9.01 -18.68 6.62
N ASP A 61 8.62 -19.21 5.45
CA ASP A 61 9.53 -20.00 4.62
C ASP A 61 10.46 -19.07 3.84
N PHE A 62 11.65 -19.56 3.50
CA PHE A 62 12.61 -18.89 2.60
C PHE A 62 13.00 -17.45 3.02
N GLY A 63 13.00 -17.13 4.32
CA GLY A 63 13.37 -15.80 4.82
C GLY A 63 12.25 -14.76 4.73
N MET A 64 11.02 -15.18 4.39
CA MET A 64 9.87 -14.28 4.25
C MET A 64 9.48 -13.61 5.57
N GLU A 65 9.85 -14.15 6.72
CA GLU A 65 9.64 -13.52 8.03
C GLU A 65 10.29 -12.13 8.15
N GLN A 66 11.38 -11.90 7.41
CA GLN A 66 12.13 -10.63 7.40
C GLN A 66 11.58 -9.62 6.39
N ASN A 67 10.71 -10.04 5.47
CA ASN A 67 10.21 -9.22 4.38
C ASN A 67 8.69 -9.08 4.44
N LYS A 68 8.21 -8.20 5.33
CA LYS A 68 6.79 -7.92 5.51
C LYS A 68 6.42 -6.63 4.78
N VAL A 69 5.53 -6.76 3.80
CA VAL A 69 5.01 -5.61 3.03
C VAL A 69 3.53 -5.45 3.35
N SER A 70 3.12 -4.24 3.75
CA SER A 70 1.71 -3.91 4.01
C SER A 70 0.84 -4.07 2.76
N GLY A 71 -0.38 -4.57 2.95
CA GLY A 71 -1.32 -4.93 1.89
C GLY A 71 -1.00 -6.25 1.17
N ASP A 72 0.10 -6.92 1.52
CA ASP A 72 0.56 -8.19 0.92
C ASP A 72 0.56 -8.21 -0.63
N GLY A 73 0.83 -7.05 -1.23
CA GLY A 73 0.93 -6.89 -2.69
C GLY A 73 -0.40 -6.64 -3.42
N VAL A 74 -1.52 -6.47 -2.71
CA VAL A 74 -2.82 -6.13 -3.30
C VAL A 74 -3.48 -4.96 -2.58
N ILE A 75 -4.18 -4.11 -3.33
CA ILE A 75 -5.00 -3.03 -2.79
C ILE A 75 -6.46 -3.41 -3.03
N THR A 76 -7.25 -3.45 -1.96
CA THR A 76 -8.66 -3.88 -1.98
C THR A 76 -9.55 -2.85 -1.30
N GLY A 77 -10.78 -2.68 -1.80
CA GLY A 77 -11.72 -1.70 -1.27
C GLY A 77 -12.90 -1.52 -2.20
N TRP A 78 -13.63 -0.43 -1.98
CA TRP A 78 -14.72 0.01 -2.85
C TRP A 78 -14.67 1.54 -3.02
N GLY A 79 -15.37 2.05 -4.03
CA GLY A 79 -15.61 3.47 -4.26
C GLY A 79 -16.67 3.65 -5.33
N THR A 80 -16.95 4.90 -5.70
CA THR A 80 -17.87 5.24 -6.80
C THR A 80 -17.11 5.62 -8.05
#